data_AF-A0A497HKQ6-F1
#
_entry.id   AF-A0A497HKQ6-F1
#
_cell.length_a   1.000
_cell.length_b   1.000
_cell.length_c   1.000
_cell.angle_alpha   90.00
_cell.angle_beta   90.00
_cell.angle_gamma   90.00
#
_symmetry.space_group_name_H-M   'P 1'
#
loop_
_entity.id
_entity.type
_entity.pdbx_description
1 polymer ?
#
loop_
_entity_poly.entity_id
_entity_poly.type
_entity_poly.pdbx_seq_one_letter_code
_entity_poly.pdbx_strand_id
1 'polypeptide(L)'
;MNVKYKIATMGIFSFFFLLLYSLHGFEEKEIIVEIHDVSPGYGVQKIEKVVSTVSYADEIILFVIPNRDEREPISSYPDFVKLLEKYERRGMIIGAHGYTHNGFEFNCNRSTAIKLVEKSDEEFIKAGFYPTVFCPPRYRMSGEAFEVVRERYSEIHLFWRIIVHNRSIYSITFDPGRGGHPKVILPLIKLSYILYPGKTFRVSIHMGYVTNEESMKTLKEFFEWIKQRHHRLDS
;
A
#
# COMPACT_ATOMS: atom_id res chain seq x y z
N MET A 1 18.62 -41.51 -5.13
CA MET A 1 18.92 -40.28 -4.37
C MET A 1 18.53 -40.48 -2.91
N ASN A 2 19.51 -40.35 -2.01
CA ASN A 2 19.47 -40.84 -0.63
C ASN A 2 18.57 -39.99 0.29
N VAL A 3 17.59 -40.64 0.95
CA VAL A 3 16.64 -40.06 1.92
C VAL A 3 17.35 -39.35 3.09
N LYS A 4 18.58 -39.74 3.43
CA LYS A 4 19.40 -39.13 4.48
C LYS A 4 19.80 -37.66 4.21
N TYR A 5 19.93 -37.25 2.95
CA TYR A 5 20.28 -35.86 2.61
C TYR A 5 19.11 -34.87 2.69
N LYS A 6 17.86 -35.35 2.57
CA LYS A 6 16.65 -34.51 2.73
C LYS A 6 16.39 -34.12 4.19
N ILE A 7 16.73 -35.00 5.14
CA ILE A 7 16.49 -34.76 6.58
C ILE A 7 17.52 -33.77 7.14
N ALA A 8 18.79 -33.87 6.71
CA ALA A 8 19.85 -32.96 7.16
C ALA A 8 19.64 -31.51 6.65
N THR A 9 19.13 -31.33 5.43
CA THR A 9 18.84 -30.00 4.87
C THR A 9 17.61 -29.34 5.52
N MET A 10 16.57 -30.11 5.87
CA MET A 10 15.43 -29.60 6.67
C MET A 10 15.81 -29.22 8.10
N GLY A 11 16.72 -29.96 8.73
CA GLY A 11 17.19 -29.69 10.10
C GLY A 11 18.00 -28.40 10.21
N ILE A 12 18.90 -28.15 9.25
CA ILE A 12 19.72 -26.93 9.22
C ILE A 12 18.87 -25.69 8.94
N PHE A 13 17.90 -25.76 8.02
CA PHE A 13 16.97 -24.66 7.76
C PHE A 13 16.09 -24.35 8.98
N SER A 14 15.61 -25.37 9.70
CA SER A 14 14.80 -25.17 10.92
C SER A 14 15.62 -24.57 12.06
N PHE A 15 16.88 -24.97 12.22
CA PHE A 15 17.79 -24.41 13.23
C PHE A 15 18.15 -22.95 12.93
N PHE A 16 18.39 -22.60 11.67
CA PHE A 16 18.65 -21.20 11.28
C PHE A 16 17.42 -20.31 11.50
N PHE A 17 16.21 -20.84 11.26
CA PHE A 17 14.95 -20.14 11.51
C PHE A 17 14.71 -19.91 13.00
N LEU A 18 14.98 -20.92 13.84
CA LEU A 18 14.93 -20.82 15.31
C LEU A 18 15.99 -19.86 15.87
N LEU A 19 17.19 -19.84 15.30
CA LEU A 19 18.27 -18.94 15.71
C LEU A 19 17.94 -17.48 15.35
N LEU A 20 17.47 -17.22 14.12
CA LEU A 20 17.00 -15.88 13.71
C LEU A 20 15.82 -15.42 14.58
N TYR A 21 14.90 -16.33 14.89
CA TYR A 21 13.75 -16.08 15.77
C TYR A 21 14.17 -15.75 17.21
N SER A 22 15.13 -16.48 17.77
CA SER A 22 15.67 -16.24 19.11
C SER A 22 16.48 -14.95 19.22
N LEU A 23 17.12 -14.52 18.14
CA LEU A 23 18.03 -13.36 18.16
C LEU A 23 17.33 -12.02 17.98
N HIS A 24 16.15 -11.98 17.33
CA HIS A 24 15.49 -10.71 17.02
C HIS A 24 14.28 -10.41 17.92
N GLY A 25 13.79 -11.36 18.72
CA GLY A 25 12.48 -11.22 19.35
C GLY A 25 11.38 -10.99 18.30
N PHE A 26 10.12 -11.06 18.70
CA PHE A 26 9.06 -10.56 17.84
C PHE A 26 8.67 -9.20 18.38
N GLU A 27 9.22 -8.14 17.81
CA GLU A 27 8.69 -6.80 18.03
C GLU A 27 7.44 -6.64 17.18
N GLU A 28 6.34 -6.29 17.87
CA GLU A 28 5.13 -5.84 17.22
C GLU A 28 5.43 -4.62 16.36
N LYS A 29 4.89 -4.65 15.14
CA LYS A 29 5.07 -3.60 14.14
C LYS A 29 3.71 -3.02 13.83
N GLU A 30 3.67 -1.71 13.75
CA GLU A 30 2.59 -0.98 13.11
C GLU A 30 2.51 -1.40 11.64
N ILE A 31 1.30 -1.67 11.17
CA ILE A 31 1.03 -2.12 9.82
C ILE A 31 0.25 -1.03 9.10
N ILE A 32 0.92 -0.43 8.12
CA ILE A 32 0.31 0.54 7.21
C ILE A 32 -0.05 -0.19 5.93
N VAL A 33 -1.31 -0.10 5.53
CA VAL A 33 -1.79 -0.63 4.25
C VAL A 33 -2.09 0.50 3.30
N GLU A 34 -1.46 0.46 2.14
CA GLU A 34 -1.67 1.41 1.07
C GLU A 34 -2.40 0.71 -0.06
N ILE A 35 -3.61 1.17 -0.35
CA ILE A 35 -4.40 0.68 -1.47
C ILE A 35 -4.24 1.66 -2.62
N HIS A 36 -3.50 1.25 -3.64
CA HIS A 36 -3.14 2.02 -4.83
C HIS A 36 -4.15 1.81 -5.96
N ASP A 37 -4.16 2.77 -6.88
CA ASP A 37 -5.03 2.81 -8.06
C ASP A 37 -6.53 2.87 -7.74
N VAL A 38 -6.93 3.39 -6.58
CA VAL A 38 -8.35 3.45 -6.18
C VAL A 38 -9.07 4.42 -7.12
N SER A 39 -10.08 3.94 -7.83
CA SER A 39 -10.83 4.73 -8.82
C SER A 39 -12.23 4.13 -9.05
N PRO A 40 -13.17 4.92 -9.61
CA PRO A 40 -14.52 4.44 -9.91
C PRO A 40 -14.54 3.21 -10.82
N GLY A 41 -13.62 3.10 -11.78
CA GLY A 41 -13.56 1.97 -12.73
C GLY A 41 -13.34 0.59 -12.11
N TYR A 42 -13.02 0.48 -10.82
CA TYR A 42 -12.96 -0.81 -10.11
C TYR A 42 -14.29 -1.24 -9.48
N GLY A 43 -15.25 -0.33 -9.33
CA GLY A 43 -16.52 -0.58 -8.66
C GLY A 43 -16.43 -0.64 -7.13
N VAL A 44 -17.47 -0.12 -6.47
CA VAL A 44 -17.55 0.02 -4.99
C VAL A 44 -17.38 -1.32 -4.27
N GLN A 45 -18.05 -2.37 -4.74
CA GLN A 45 -18.05 -3.69 -4.08
C GLN A 45 -16.65 -4.30 -4.04
N LYS A 46 -15.84 -4.04 -5.08
CA LYS A 46 -14.48 -4.56 -5.18
C LYS A 46 -13.56 -3.88 -4.19
N ILE A 47 -13.68 -2.56 -4.07
CA ILE A 47 -12.93 -1.77 -3.08
C ILE A 47 -13.33 -2.20 -1.66
N GLU A 48 -14.62 -2.37 -1.39
CA GLU A 48 -15.11 -2.91 -0.10
C GLU A 48 -14.53 -4.28 0.25
N LYS A 49 -14.43 -5.17 -0.73
CA LYS A 49 -13.83 -6.49 -0.55
C LYS A 49 -12.35 -6.40 -0.17
N VAL A 50 -11.58 -5.52 -0.81
CA VAL A 50 -10.16 -5.31 -0.48
C VAL A 50 -10.02 -4.70 0.92
N VAL A 51 -10.71 -3.59 1.20
CA VAL A 51 -10.65 -2.88 2.49
C VAL A 51 -11.05 -3.78 3.66
N SER A 52 -12.12 -4.57 3.51
CA SER A 52 -12.55 -5.50 4.57
C SER A 52 -11.50 -6.58 4.88
N THR A 53 -10.72 -7.01 3.88
CA THR A 53 -9.67 -8.03 4.03
C THR A 53 -8.49 -7.53 4.85
N VAL A 54 -8.25 -6.22 4.84
CA VAL A 54 -7.09 -5.58 5.50
C VAL A 54 -7.48 -4.78 6.74
N SER A 55 -8.71 -4.96 7.23
CA SER A 55 -9.28 -4.19 8.35
C SER A 55 -8.57 -4.34 9.70
N TYR A 56 -7.57 -5.22 9.79
CA TYR A 56 -6.70 -5.39 10.96
C TYR A 56 -5.48 -4.45 10.95
N ALA A 57 -5.20 -3.78 9.83
CA ALA A 57 -4.10 -2.83 9.76
C ALA A 57 -4.31 -1.65 10.72
N ASP A 58 -3.22 -1.14 11.28
CA ASP A 58 -3.22 0.03 12.16
C ASP A 58 -3.61 1.30 11.39
N GLU A 59 -3.16 1.40 10.14
CA GLU A 59 -3.52 2.49 9.24
C GLU A 59 -3.84 1.97 7.84
N ILE A 60 -4.86 2.56 7.21
CA ILE A 60 -5.24 2.26 5.83
C ILE A 60 -5.31 3.57 5.06
N ILE A 61 -4.54 3.65 3.98
CA ILE A 61 -4.48 4.79 3.06
C ILE A 61 -5.04 4.34 1.71
N LEU A 62 -6.05 5.04 1.21
CA LEU A 62 -6.58 4.86 -0.13
C LEU A 62 -5.97 5.91 -1.05
N PHE A 63 -5.06 5.50 -1.93
CA PHE A 63 -4.48 6.34 -2.96
C PHE A 63 -5.43 6.39 -4.17
N VAL A 64 -6.21 7.48 -4.22
CA VAL A 64 -7.28 7.71 -5.20
C VAL A 64 -6.74 8.43 -6.43
N ILE A 65 -7.11 7.93 -7.61
CA ILE A 65 -6.85 8.58 -8.89
C ILE A 65 -8.02 9.54 -9.17
N PRO A 66 -7.80 10.88 -9.24
CA PRO A 66 -8.88 11.84 -9.39
C PRO A 66 -9.66 11.71 -10.69
N ASN A 67 -8.98 11.46 -11.81
CA ASN A 67 -9.63 11.32 -13.11
C ASN A 67 -8.90 10.28 -13.96
N ARG A 68 -9.14 9.01 -13.62
CA ARG A 68 -8.45 7.88 -14.24
C ARG A 68 -8.62 7.92 -15.76
N ASP A 69 -7.50 7.81 -16.47
CA ASP A 69 -7.41 7.81 -17.93
C ASP A 69 -8.10 9.04 -18.59
N GLU A 70 -8.26 10.14 -17.85
CA GLU A 70 -9.03 11.35 -18.22
C GLU A 70 -10.51 11.10 -18.54
N ARG A 71 -11.08 10.00 -18.06
CA ARG A 71 -12.44 9.55 -18.39
C ARG A 71 -13.33 9.35 -17.18
N GLU A 72 -12.74 9.16 -16.01
CA GLU A 72 -13.44 8.80 -14.78
C GLU A 72 -13.19 9.83 -13.68
N PRO A 73 -13.63 11.10 -13.84
CA PRO A 73 -13.52 12.11 -12.80
C PRO A 73 -14.34 11.70 -11.58
N ILE A 74 -13.71 11.54 -10.41
CA ILE A 74 -14.34 11.00 -9.20
C ILE A 74 -15.61 11.76 -8.76
N SER A 75 -15.68 13.06 -9.01
CA SER A 75 -16.84 13.92 -8.73
C SER A 75 -18.11 13.52 -9.50
N SER A 76 -17.96 12.79 -10.61
CA SER A 76 -19.07 12.27 -11.40
C SER A 76 -19.61 10.92 -10.92
N TYR A 77 -19.03 10.35 -9.85
CA TYR A 77 -19.39 9.03 -9.32
C TYR A 77 -19.86 9.12 -7.85
N PRO A 78 -21.12 9.51 -7.59
CA PRO A 78 -21.60 9.79 -6.23
C PRO A 78 -21.53 8.59 -5.28
N ASP A 79 -21.72 7.37 -5.78
CA ASP A 79 -21.61 6.16 -4.94
C ASP A 79 -20.16 5.87 -4.53
N PHE A 80 -19.20 6.19 -5.40
CA PHE A 80 -17.78 6.11 -5.07
C PHE A 80 -17.39 7.20 -4.07
N VAL A 81 -17.87 8.43 -4.24
CA VAL A 81 -17.68 9.52 -3.26
C VAL A 81 -18.23 9.12 -1.89
N LYS A 82 -19.47 8.64 -1.80
CA LYS A 82 -20.07 8.14 -0.55
C LYS A 82 -19.25 7.02 0.10
N LEU A 83 -18.64 6.15 -0.71
CA LEU A 83 -17.74 5.10 -0.22
C LEU A 83 -16.49 5.71 0.42
N LEU A 84 -15.84 6.67 -0.24
CA LEU A 84 -14.65 7.33 0.30
C LEU A 84 -14.97 8.09 1.59
N GLU A 85 -16.09 8.83 1.64
CA GLU A 85 -16.54 9.50 2.86
C GLU A 85 -16.79 8.51 4.01
N LYS A 86 -17.40 7.35 3.71
CA LYS A 86 -17.61 6.28 4.69
C LYS A 86 -16.29 5.78 5.27
N TYR A 87 -15.23 5.71 4.46
CA TYR A 87 -13.91 5.28 4.92
C TYR A 87 -13.15 6.35 5.68
N GLU A 88 -13.21 7.60 5.23
CA GLU A 88 -12.65 8.74 5.96
C GLU A 88 -13.29 8.86 7.36
N ARG A 89 -14.62 8.75 7.47
CA ARG A 89 -15.32 8.72 8.77
C ARG A 89 -14.93 7.54 9.67
N ARG A 90 -14.35 6.48 9.11
CA ARG A 90 -13.84 5.32 9.86
C ARG A 90 -12.36 5.47 10.24
N GLY A 91 -11.75 6.62 9.95
CA GLY A 91 -10.35 6.91 10.26
C GLY A 91 -9.35 6.48 9.18
N MET A 92 -9.82 6.07 8.00
CA MET A 92 -8.92 5.79 6.86
C MET A 92 -8.49 7.09 6.20
N ILE A 93 -7.29 7.11 5.63
CA ILE A 93 -6.75 8.29 4.95
C ILE A 93 -7.09 8.23 3.47
N ILE A 94 -7.62 9.34 2.92
CA ILE A 94 -7.79 9.52 1.47
C ILE A 94 -6.59 10.29 0.94
N GLY A 95 -5.75 9.61 0.16
CA GLY A 95 -4.54 10.16 -0.45
C GLY A 95 -4.69 10.39 -1.95
N ALA A 96 -3.93 11.35 -2.48
CA ALA A 96 -3.88 11.63 -3.91
C ALA A 96 -2.89 10.69 -4.63
N HIS A 97 -3.30 10.12 -5.77
CA HIS A 97 -2.49 9.23 -6.60
C HIS A 97 -2.23 9.79 -8.00
N GLY A 98 -1.73 11.02 -8.05
CA GLY A 98 -1.55 11.76 -9.30
C GLY A 98 -2.82 12.46 -9.78
N TYR A 99 -3.03 12.52 -11.10
CA TYR A 99 -4.26 13.03 -11.71
C TYR A 99 -4.94 11.95 -12.57
N THR A 100 -4.21 11.38 -13.54
CA THR A 100 -4.78 10.42 -14.49
C THR A 100 -4.27 9.00 -14.32
N HIS A 101 -3.12 8.86 -13.66
CA HIS A 101 -2.34 7.62 -13.58
C HIS A 101 -1.85 7.11 -14.97
N ASN A 102 -1.70 8.00 -15.94
CA ASN A 102 -1.12 7.68 -17.24
C ASN A 102 0.42 7.76 -17.24
N GLY A 103 1.08 6.66 -17.61
CA GLY A 103 2.53 6.63 -17.81
C GLY A 103 3.32 7.02 -16.55
N PHE A 104 4.20 8.01 -16.69
CA PHE A 104 4.99 8.60 -15.59
C PHE A 104 4.67 10.10 -15.49
N GLU A 105 3.40 10.47 -15.30
CA GLU A 105 2.92 11.87 -15.43
C GLU A 105 3.68 12.89 -14.55
N PHE A 106 4.21 12.47 -13.39
CA PHE A 106 5.03 13.31 -12.51
C PHE A 106 6.54 13.28 -12.81
N ASN A 107 6.99 12.51 -13.79
CA ASN A 107 8.36 12.64 -14.33
C ASN A 107 8.41 13.76 -15.37
N CYS A 108 8.12 14.98 -14.93
CA CYS A 108 7.91 16.16 -15.77
C CYS A 108 8.62 17.39 -15.18
N ASN A 109 8.54 18.54 -15.85
CA ASN A 109 9.09 19.79 -15.33
C ASN A 109 8.16 20.46 -14.30
N ARG A 110 8.66 21.49 -13.60
CA ARG A 110 7.91 22.23 -12.57
C ARG A 110 6.55 22.73 -13.06
N SER A 111 6.48 23.34 -14.24
CA SER A 111 5.24 23.92 -14.78
C SER A 111 4.17 22.86 -15.04
N THR A 112 4.56 21.70 -15.58
CA THR A 112 3.64 20.57 -15.78
C THR A 112 3.19 19.99 -14.45
N ALA A 113 4.08 19.85 -13.47
CA ALA A 113 3.74 19.34 -12.15
C ALA A 113 2.72 20.24 -11.43
N ILE A 114 2.86 21.58 -11.51
CA ILE A 114 1.88 22.53 -10.97
C ILE A 114 0.50 22.28 -11.55
N LYS A 115 0.38 22.20 -12.88
CA LYS A 115 -0.89 21.94 -13.56
C LYS A 115 -1.51 20.59 -13.18
N LEU A 116 -0.69 19.55 -12.97
CA LEU A 116 -1.17 18.24 -12.54
C LEU A 116 -1.70 18.28 -11.10
N VAL A 117 -1.01 18.99 -10.20
CA VAL A 117 -1.46 19.18 -8.82
C VAL A 117 -2.75 20.00 -8.78
N GLU A 118 -2.83 21.10 -9.53
CA GLU A 118 -4.04 21.93 -9.65
C GLU A 118 -5.24 21.12 -10.14
N LYS A 119 -5.07 20.33 -11.21
CA LYS A 119 -6.14 19.45 -11.73
C LYS A 119 -6.56 18.39 -10.72
N SER A 120 -5.60 17.81 -9.99
CA SER A 120 -5.87 16.84 -8.92
C SER A 120 -6.71 17.49 -7.82
N ASP A 121 -6.29 18.67 -7.34
CA ASP A 121 -6.98 19.44 -6.31
C ASP A 121 -8.38 19.85 -6.74
N GLU A 122 -8.54 20.40 -7.95
CA GLU A 122 -9.86 20.79 -8.49
C GLU A 122 -10.86 19.62 -8.45
N GLU A 123 -10.41 18.42 -8.81
CA GLU A 123 -11.25 17.25 -8.87
C GLU A 123 -11.59 16.69 -7.47
N PHE A 124 -10.61 16.65 -6.56
CA PHE A 124 -10.87 16.31 -5.16
C PHE A 124 -11.81 17.31 -4.47
N ILE A 125 -11.62 18.61 -4.70
CA ILE A 125 -12.46 19.68 -4.15
C ILE A 125 -13.90 19.52 -4.62
N LYS A 126 -14.13 19.26 -5.91
CA LYS A 126 -15.47 18.99 -6.45
C LYS A 126 -16.12 17.77 -5.81
N ALA A 127 -15.34 16.76 -5.45
CA ALA A 127 -15.78 15.56 -4.76
C ALA A 127 -15.88 15.73 -3.23
N GLY A 128 -15.49 16.89 -2.67
CA GLY A 128 -15.57 17.19 -1.24
C GLY A 128 -14.38 16.75 -0.39
N PHE A 129 -13.22 16.45 -1.01
CA PHE A 129 -12.01 15.98 -0.32
C PHE A 129 -10.86 16.96 -0.44
N TYR A 130 -9.96 16.94 0.56
CA TYR A 130 -8.74 17.75 0.60
C TYR A 130 -7.55 16.89 1.04
N PRO A 131 -7.02 16.03 0.15
CA PRO A 131 -5.94 15.12 0.51
C PRO A 131 -4.67 15.90 0.91
N THR A 132 -4.03 15.43 1.98
CA THR A 132 -2.74 15.92 2.50
C THR A 132 -1.61 14.93 2.26
N VAL A 133 -1.95 13.69 1.89
CA VAL A 133 -1.04 12.60 1.59
C VAL A 133 -1.01 12.35 0.08
N PHE A 134 0.17 12.12 -0.48
CA PHE A 134 0.37 11.88 -1.90
C PHE A 134 1.26 10.67 -2.17
N CYS A 135 0.92 9.88 -3.18
CA CYS A 135 1.84 8.91 -3.79
C CYS A 135 1.90 9.16 -5.29
N PRO A 136 3.07 9.39 -5.91
CA PRO A 136 3.12 9.51 -7.36
C PRO A 136 2.76 8.16 -8.02
N PRO A 137 2.09 8.19 -9.17
CA PRO A 137 1.93 7.02 -10.03
C PRO A 137 3.27 6.31 -10.25
N ARG A 138 3.26 4.98 -10.09
CA ARG A 138 4.44 4.12 -10.27
C ARG A 138 5.64 4.50 -9.39
N TYR A 139 5.42 5.22 -8.28
CA TYR A 139 6.46 5.70 -7.37
C TYR A 139 7.52 6.59 -8.03
N ARG A 140 7.21 7.23 -9.17
CA ARG A 140 8.21 7.97 -9.97
C ARG A 140 7.80 9.43 -10.18
N MET A 141 8.73 10.32 -9.86
CA MET A 141 8.63 11.75 -10.13
C MET A 141 10.02 12.34 -10.40
N SER A 142 10.08 13.49 -11.09
CA SER A 142 11.32 14.26 -11.24
C SER A 142 11.64 15.04 -9.95
N GLY A 143 12.85 15.60 -9.85
CA GLY A 143 13.19 16.50 -8.74
C GLY A 143 12.36 17.78 -8.74
N GLU A 144 12.09 18.37 -9.91
CA GLU A 144 11.25 19.57 -10.01
C GLU A 144 9.80 19.30 -9.61
N ALA A 145 9.26 18.16 -10.02
CA ALA A 145 7.91 17.75 -9.62
C ALA A 145 7.83 17.44 -8.12
N PHE A 146 8.88 16.85 -7.55
CA PHE A 146 8.97 16.62 -6.10
C PHE A 146 8.86 17.93 -5.30
N GLU A 147 9.53 19.01 -5.73
CA GLU A 147 9.42 20.33 -5.08
C GLU A 147 7.99 20.88 -5.12
N VAL A 148 7.27 20.71 -6.23
CA VAL A 148 5.86 21.14 -6.30
C VAL A 148 4.98 20.29 -5.38
N VAL A 149 5.15 18.97 -5.41
CA VAL A 149 4.34 18.05 -4.60
C VAL A 149 4.56 18.30 -3.11
N ARG A 150 5.81 18.49 -2.66
CA ARG A 150 6.11 18.73 -1.23
C ARG A 150 5.69 20.11 -0.72
N GLU A 151 5.49 21.08 -1.61
CA GLU A 151 4.88 22.37 -1.27
C GLU A 151 3.38 22.23 -0.95
N ARG A 152 2.70 21.24 -1.55
CA ARG A 152 1.25 21.02 -1.41
C ARG A 152 0.87 19.94 -0.41
N TYR A 153 1.62 18.85 -0.34
CA TYR A 153 1.30 17.66 0.46
C TYR A 153 2.24 17.55 1.66
N SER A 154 1.69 17.30 2.85
CA SER A 154 2.46 17.16 4.09
C SER A 154 3.20 15.82 4.16
N GLU A 155 2.70 14.82 3.43
CA GLU A 155 3.21 13.46 3.41
C GLU A 155 3.29 12.90 1.99
N ILE A 156 4.44 12.30 1.64
CA ILE A 156 4.69 11.72 0.33
C ILE A 156 5.19 10.28 0.47
N HIS A 157 4.42 9.33 -0.08
CA HIS A 157 4.75 7.91 -0.08
C HIS A 157 5.52 7.56 -1.35
N LEU A 158 6.74 7.06 -1.16
CA LEU A 158 7.59 6.51 -2.22
C LEU A 158 7.82 5.03 -1.95
N PHE A 159 8.38 4.32 -2.94
CA PHE A 159 8.49 2.87 -2.86
C PHE A 159 9.29 2.35 -1.66
N TRP A 160 10.35 3.07 -1.24
CA TRP A 160 11.24 2.65 -0.14
C TRP A 160 11.19 3.56 1.09
N ARG A 161 10.40 4.63 1.03
CA ARG A 161 10.34 5.63 2.11
C ARG A 161 9.05 6.40 2.10
N ILE A 162 8.68 6.93 3.25
CA ILE A 162 7.66 7.96 3.43
C ILE A 162 8.39 9.25 3.77
N ILE A 163 7.96 10.37 3.20
CA ILE A 163 8.50 11.69 3.51
C ILE A 163 7.42 12.44 4.29
N VAL A 164 7.67 12.69 5.57
CA VAL A 164 6.77 13.42 6.49
C VAL A 164 7.49 14.67 6.96
N HIS A 165 6.96 15.86 6.68
CA HIS A 165 7.56 17.14 7.12
C HIS A 165 9.09 17.23 6.86
N ASN A 166 9.53 16.84 5.67
CA ASN A 166 10.94 16.79 5.24
C ASN A 166 11.82 15.73 5.92
N ARG A 167 11.25 14.79 6.68
CA ARG A 167 11.95 13.64 7.25
C ARG A 167 11.63 12.38 6.46
N SER A 168 12.67 11.59 6.15
CA SER A 168 12.53 10.32 5.45
C SER A 168 12.39 9.18 6.47
N ILE A 169 11.28 8.46 6.40
CA ILE A 169 11.04 7.21 7.14
C ILE A 169 11.25 6.07 6.15
N TYR A 170 12.30 5.26 6.34
CA TYR A 170 12.57 4.12 5.46
C TYR A 170 11.65 2.95 5.81
N SER A 171 11.13 2.30 4.78
CA SER A 171 10.14 1.24 4.93
C SER A 171 10.28 0.22 3.83
N ILE A 172 10.04 -1.05 4.15
CA ILE A 172 9.87 -2.08 3.12
C ILE A 172 8.41 -2.06 2.69
N THR A 173 8.20 -1.97 1.38
CA THR A 173 6.89 -2.08 0.75
C THR A 173 6.78 -3.48 0.16
N PHE A 174 5.76 -4.24 0.57
CA PHE A 174 5.42 -5.50 -0.09
C PHE A 174 4.24 -5.29 -1.05
N ASP A 175 4.39 -5.75 -2.31
CA ASP A 175 3.34 -5.69 -3.33
C ASP A 175 2.91 -7.12 -3.74
N PRO A 176 1.84 -7.69 -3.14
CA PRO A 176 1.37 -9.03 -3.46
C PRO A 176 0.86 -9.15 -4.91
N GLY A 177 0.64 -8.03 -5.59
CA GLY A 177 0.04 -7.96 -6.91
C GLY A 177 0.99 -8.20 -8.09
N ARG A 178 2.30 -8.05 -7.91
CA ARG A 178 3.29 -8.04 -9.01
C ARG A 178 3.64 -9.41 -9.62
N GLY A 179 2.68 -10.31 -9.73
CA GLY A 179 2.77 -11.48 -10.62
C GLY A 179 3.49 -12.71 -10.05
N GLY A 180 3.55 -12.87 -8.73
CA GLY A 180 4.05 -14.10 -8.10
C GLY A 180 2.93 -15.10 -7.80
N HIS A 181 3.21 -16.40 -7.90
CA HIS A 181 2.29 -17.43 -7.45
C HIS A 181 2.07 -17.31 -5.92
N PRO A 182 0.83 -17.35 -5.43
CA PRO A 182 0.48 -17.33 -4.00
C PRO A 182 1.31 -18.20 -3.06
N LYS A 183 1.70 -19.41 -3.48
CA LYS A 183 2.55 -20.32 -2.68
C LYS A 183 3.96 -19.78 -2.45
N VAL A 184 4.40 -18.83 -3.26
CA VAL A 184 5.69 -18.13 -3.15
C VAL A 184 5.50 -16.79 -2.44
N ILE A 185 4.44 -16.06 -2.78
CA ILE A 185 4.14 -14.73 -2.22
C ILE A 185 3.90 -14.80 -0.70
N LEU A 186 3.10 -15.75 -0.21
CA LEU A 186 2.75 -15.82 1.21
C LEU A 186 3.95 -16.09 2.13
N PRO A 187 4.85 -17.06 1.85
CA PRO A 187 6.06 -17.23 2.66
C PRO A 187 6.99 -16.01 2.59
N LEU A 188 7.11 -15.36 1.41
CA LEU A 188 7.98 -14.20 1.25
C LEU A 188 7.50 -13.01 2.08
N ILE A 189 6.20 -12.66 2.04
CA ILE A 189 5.67 -11.54 2.84
C ILE A 189 5.81 -11.80 4.34
N LYS A 190 5.60 -13.04 4.79
CA LYS A 190 5.80 -13.43 6.20
C LYS A 190 7.26 -13.29 6.61
N LEU A 191 8.20 -13.72 5.76
CA LEU A 191 9.63 -13.60 6.02
C LEU A 191 10.07 -12.13 6.03
N SER A 192 9.59 -11.32 5.07
CA SER A 192 9.84 -9.87 5.05
C SER A 192 9.34 -9.19 6.32
N TYR A 193 8.14 -9.55 6.81
CA TYR A 193 7.61 -9.02 8.07
C TYR A 193 8.49 -9.39 9.27
N ILE A 194 8.93 -10.65 9.37
CA ILE A 194 9.76 -11.14 10.48
C ILE A 194 11.14 -10.45 10.48
N LEU A 195 11.78 -10.36 9.31
CA LEU A 195 13.15 -9.86 9.19
C LEU A 195 13.24 -8.33 9.15
N TYR A 196 12.12 -7.63 8.98
CA TYR A 196 12.15 -6.18 8.93
C TYR A 196 12.47 -5.61 10.33
N PRO A 197 13.55 -4.83 10.49
CA PRO A 197 13.97 -4.34 11.81
C PRO A 197 13.26 -3.04 12.22
N GLY A 198 12.44 -2.45 11.33
CA GLY A 198 11.73 -1.21 11.63
C GLY A 198 10.41 -1.46 12.35
N LYS A 199 9.90 -0.38 12.96
CA LYS A 199 8.64 -0.39 13.71
C LYS A 199 7.38 -0.35 12.83
N THR A 200 7.52 0.05 11.55
CA THR A 200 6.40 0.25 10.64
C THR A 200 6.56 -0.60 9.38
N PHE A 201 5.68 -1.58 9.18
CA PHE A 201 5.68 -2.47 8.03
C PHE A 201 4.60 -2.07 7.01
N ARG A 202 5.00 -1.71 5.80
CA ARG A 202 4.07 -1.25 4.75
C ARG A 202 3.67 -2.37 3.80
N VAL A 203 2.38 -2.46 3.52
CA VAL A 203 1.81 -3.36 2.52
C VAL A 203 1.15 -2.52 1.43
N SER A 204 1.69 -2.56 0.21
CA SER A 204 1.13 -1.88 -0.96
C SER A 204 0.24 -2.84 -1.74
N ILE A 205 -1.01 -2.48 -1.96
CA ILE A 205 -2.01 -3.28 -2.65
C ILE A 205 -2.48 -2.50 -3.86
N HIS A 206 -2.23 -2.97 -5.07
CA HIS A 206 -2.76 -2.31 -6.27
C HIS A 206 -4.09 -2.93 -6.67
N MET A 207 -5.10 -2.08 -6.87
CA MET A 207 -6.45 -2.51 -7.28
C MET A 207 -6.45 -3.24 -8.63
N GLY A 208 -5.42 -3.11 -9.47
CA GLY A 208 -5.29 -3.86 -10.73
C GLY A 208 -4.89 -5.32 -10.57
N TYR A 209 -4.25 -5.69 -9.46
CA TYR A 209 -3.66 -7.02 -9.26
C TYR A 209 -4.33 -7.85 -8.16
N VAL A 210 -4.87 -7.17 -7.14
CA VAL A 210 -5.46 -7.84 -5.97
C VAL A 210 -6.96 -8.01 -6.17
N THR A 211 -7.31 -8.73 -7.24
CA THR A 211 -8.71 -8.83 -7.69
C THR A 211 -9.13 -10.23 -8.06
N ASN A 212 -8.18 -11.15 -8.23
CA ASN A 212 -8.49 -12.55 -8.41
C ASN A 212 -8.62 -13.22 -7.04
N GLU A 213 -9.30 -14.35 -6.99
CA GLU A 213 -9.57 -15.05 -5.73
C GLU A 213 -8.30 -15.52 -5.02
N GLU A 214 -7.26 -15.88 -5.77
CA GLU A 214 -6.01 -16.40 -5.22
C GLU A 214 -5.19 -15.30 -4.52
N SER A 215 -5.10 -14.10 -5.10
CA SER A 215 -4.42 -12.95 -4.49
C SER A 215 -5.18 -12.45 -3.27
N MET A 216 -6.51 -12.40 -3.33
CA MET A 216 -7.36 -12.08 -2.17
C MET A 216 -7.21 -13.09 -1.03
N LYS A 217 -7.16 -14.39 -1.34
CA LYS A 217 -6.93 -15.45 -0.36
C LYS A 217 -5.55 -15.31 0.30
N THR A 218 -4.52 -15.05 -0.50
CA THR A 218 -3.15 -14.82 -0.01
C THR A 218 -3.08 -13.66 0.96
N LEU A 219 -3.71 -12.55 0.59
CA LEU A 219 -3.78 -11.35 1.42
C LEU A 219 -4.47 -11.65 2.76
N LYS A 220 -5.63 -12.31 2.70
CA LYS A 220 -6.38 -12.72 3.89
C LYS A 220 -5.55 -13.62 4.82
N GLU A 221 -4.91 -14.65 4.27
CA GLU A 221 -4.05 -15.57 5.04
C GLU A 221 -2.85 -14.87 5.69
N PHE A 222 -2.34 -13.80 5.08
CA PHE A 222 -1.30 -12.98 5.68
C PHE A 222 -1.81 -12.18 6.88
N PHE A 223 -2.91 -11.44 6.73
CA PHE A 223 -3.47 -10.64 7.84
C PHE A 223 -4.01 -11.50 8.99
N GLU A 224 -4.61 -12.65 8.70
CA GLU A 224 -4.99 -13.63 9.74
C GLU A 224 -3.77 -14.14 10.50
N TRP A 225 -2.66 -14.40 9.81
CA TRP A 225 -1.41 -14.84 10.41
C TRP A 225 -0.76 -13.78 11.30
N ILE A 226 -0.83 -12.50 10.90
CA ILE A 226 -0.40 -11.37 11.73
C ILE A 226 -1.27 -11.29 12.98
N LYS A 227 -2.61 -11.25 12.81
CA LYS A 227 -3.55 -11.14 13.93
C LYS A 227 -3.35 -12.23 14.98
N GLN A 228 -3.14 -13.48 14.54
CA GLN A 228 -2.86 -14.61 15.45
C GLN A 228 -1.50 -14.51 16.16
N ARG A 229 -0.57 -13.70 15.65
CA ARG A 229 0.74 -13.49 16.27
C ARG A 229 0.68 -12.38 17.32
N HIS A 230 0.03 -11.26 17.02
CA HIS A 230 -0.17 -10.17 17.99
C HIS A 230 -0.95 -10.64 19.22
N HIS A 231 -2.06 -11.37 19.03
CA HIS A 231 -2.80 -11.95 20.15
C HIS A 231 -2.00 -12.90 21.06
N ARG A 232 -0.89 -13.48 20.58
CA ARG A 232 -0.03 -14.36 21.38
C ARG A 232 1.02 -13.62 22.22
N LEU A 233 1.20 -12.32 21.98
CA LEU A 233 2.10 -11.47 22.77
C LEU A 233 1.36 -10.89 23.98
N ASP A 234 0.04 -10.72 23.87
CA ASP A 234 -0.83 -10.20 24.93
C ASP A 234 -1.30 -11.26 25.94
N SER A 235 -1.02 -12.55 25.68
CA SER A 235 -1.45 -13.71 26.49
C SER A 235 -0.29 -14.36 27.23
#